data_AF-K0VJT2-F1
#
_entry.id   AF-K0VJT2-F1
#
_cell.length_a   1.000
_cell.length_b   1.000
_cell.length_c   1.000
_cell.angle_alpha   90.00
_cell.angle_beta   90.00
_cell.angle_gamma   90.00
#
_symmetry.space_group_name_H-M   'P 1'
#
loop_
_entity.id
_entity.type
_entity.pdbx_description
1 polymer ?
#
loop_
_entity_poly.entity_id
_entity_poly.type
_entity_poly.pdbx_seq_one_letter_code
_entity_poly.pdbx_strand_id
1 'polypeptide(L)'
;MPYMVSQVVGSNPESLLTASLNARAAAQRVNAQIEKAKGEFAQLNSDWTGTAADAAQKQGREMFEDQTAYRDKLYEVAKPLATGGKDLTEIRGSLKTAVDSAEDLWDVADNGSVTPGFWLRRLAAMSKVTAMVIESKRITVECDIKLKLAQFEAADRNTAYKIRKVGWDLT
;
A
#
# COMPACT_ATOMS: atom_id res chain seq x y z
N MET A 1 11.97 -4.43 14.13
CA MET A 1 12.68 -5.63 13.64
C MET A 1 12.67 -5.58 12.13
N PRO A 2 13.77 -5.96 11.45
CA PRO A 2 13.81 -6.02 9.99
C PRO A 2 12.84 -7.08 9.46
N TYR A 3 12.34 -6.89 8.24
CA TYR A 3 11.42 -7.82 7.61
C TYR A 3 12.11 -9.09 7.12
N MET A 4 11.37 -10.20 7.18
CA MET A 4 11.80 -11.51 6.70
C MET A 4 11.26 -11.81 5.30
N VAL A 5 11.95 -12.67 4.55
CA VAL A 5 11.56 -13.09 3.20
C VAL A 5 10.15 -13.69 3.20
N SER A 6 9.89 -14.64 4.12
CA SER A 6 8.60 -15.32 4.29
C SER A 6 7.47 -14.32 4.59
N GLN A 7 7.75 -13.31 5.42
CA GLN A 7 6.79 -12.26 5.77
C GLN A 7 6.43 -11.42 4.54
N VAL A 8 7.42 -10.98 3.77
CA VAL A 8 7.19 -10.14 2.58
C VAL A 8 6.53 -10.94 1.46
N VAL A 9 7.04 -12.13 1.16
CA VAL A 9 6.48 -13.00 0.10
C VAL A 9 5.07 -13.47 0.46
N GLY A 10 4.80 -13.73 1.73
CA GLY A 10 3.48 -14.10 2.24
C GLY A 10 2.51 -12.93 2.43
N SER A 11 2.95 -11.67 2.23
CA SER A 11 2.07 -10.50 2.36
C SER A 11 1.07 -10.38 1.19
N ASN A 12 0.00 -9.61 1.39
CA ASN A 12 -1.05 -9.32 0.42
C ASN A 12 -1.24 -7.80 0.20
N PRO A 13 -0.24 -7.11 -0.37
CA PRO A 13 -0.32 -5.67 -0.66
C PRO A 13 -1.45 -5.31 -1.64
N GLU A 14 -1.91 -6.26 -2.44
CA GLU A 14 -3.04 -6.11 -3.36
C GLU A 14 -4.34 -5.77 -2.60
N SER A 15 -4.47 -6.18 -1.33
CA SER A 15 -5.59 -5.78 -0.46
C SER A 15 -5.70 -4.27 -0.28
N LEU A 16 -4.59 -3.52 -0.35
CA LEU A 16 -4.60 -2.05 -0.30
C LEU A 16 -5.18 -1.45 -1.59
N LEU A 17 -4.95 -2.09 -2.74
CA LEU A 17 -5.59 -1.69 -4.00
C LEU A 17 -7.10 -1.89 -3.92
N THR A 18 -7.55 -3.02 -3.40
CA THR A 18 -8.97 -3.29 -3.16
C THR A 18 -9.57 -2.27 -2.19
N ALA A 19 -8.89 -1.96 -1.09
CA ALA A 19 -9.33 -0.95 -0.13
C ALA A 19 -9.43 0.45 -0.77
N SER A 20 -8.48 0.80 -1.64
CA SER A 20 -8.51 2.05 -2.41
C SER A 20 -9.75 2.13 -3.33
N LEU A 21 -10.06 1.05 -4.04
CA LEU A 21 -11.26 0.97 -4.89
C LEU A 21 -12.54 1.09 -4.06
N ASN A 22 -12.60 0.43 -2.91
CA ASN A 22 -13.74 0.50 -2.00
C ASN A 22 -13.93 1.92 -1.45
N ALA A 23 -12.85 2.62 -1.09
CA ALA A 23 -12.91 4.01 -0.63
C ALA A 23 -13.43 4.95 -1.74
N ARG A 24 -12.95 4.79 -2.99
CA ARG A 24 -13.48 5.56 -4.14
C ARG A 24 -14.96 5.29 -4.39
N ALA A 25 -15.37 4.02 -4.35
CA ALA A 25 -16.77 3.64 -4.52
C ALA A 25 -17.66 4.23 -3.42
N ALA A 26 -17.18 4.24 -2.17
CA ALA A 26 -17.88 4.90 -1.06
C ALA A 26 -18.00 6.41 -1.30
N ALA A 27 -16.94 7.08 -1.72
CA ALA A 27 -16.96 8.52 -2.04
C ALA A 27 -17.99 8.82 -3.15
N GLN A 28 -18.04 8.00 -4.20
CA GLN A 28 -19.02 8.14 -5.28
C GLN A 28 -20.47 7.98 -4.79
N ARG A 29 -20.72 7.03 -3.87
CA ARG A 29 -22.07 6.87 -3.26
C ARG A 29 -22.47 8.08 -2.43
N VAL A 30 -21.56 8.61 -1.62
CA VAL A 30 -21.81 9.85 -0.84
C VAL A 30 -22.10 11.01 -1.80
N ASN A 31 -21.32 11.15 -2.88
CA ASN A 31 -21.56 12.18 -3.88
C ASN A 31 -22.96 12.08 -4.52
N ALA A 32 -23.39 10.88 -4.87
CA ALA A 32 -24.73 10.66 -5.43
C ALA A 32 -25.84 11.04 -4.43
N GLN A 33 -25.64 10.77 -3.14
CA GLN A 33 -26.59 11.16 -2.08
C GLN A 33 -26.64 12.68 -1.89
N ILE A 34 -25.49 13.36 -1.90
CA ILE A 34 -25.41 14.83 -1.84
C ILE A 34 -26.19 15.46 -3.00
N GLU A 35 -25.93 15.01 -4.23
CA GLU A 35 -26.58 15.58 -5.42
C GLU A 35 -28.09 15.31 -5.43
N LYS A 36 -28.52 14.12 -4.99
CA LYS A 36 -29.94 13.81 -4.81
C LYS A 36 -30.59 14.76 -3.80
N ALA A 37 -29.99 14.91 -2.63
CA ALA A 37 -30.53 15.75 -1.57
C ALA A 37 -30.56 17.24 -1.98
N LYS A 38 -29.54 17.75 -2.67
CA LYS A 38 -29.56 19.10 -3.26
C LYS A 38 -30.74 19.29 -4.22
N GLY A 39 -31.01 18.30 -5.07
CA GLY A 39 -32.16 18.34 -5.99
C GLY A 39 -33.51 18.39 -5.26
N GLU A 40 -33.68 17.56 -4.22
CA GLU A 40 -34.88 17.55 -3.39
C GLU A 40 -35.07 18.89 -2.63
N PHE A 41 -34.00 19.46 -2.08
CA PHE A 41 -34.03 20.77 -1.42
C PHE A 41 -34.35 21.92 -2.39
N ALA A 42 -33.84 21.87 -3.62
CA ALA A 42 -34.14 22.86 -4.65
C ALA A 42 -35.62 22.81 -5.05
N GLN A 43 -36.19 21.62 -5.16
CA GLN A 43 -37.62 21.43 -5.43
C GLN A 43 -38.49 21.89 -4.25
N LEU A 44 -38.10 21.57 -3.01
CA LEU A 44 -38.84 22.04 -1.83
C LEU A 44 -38.85 23.57 -1.74
N ASN A 45 -37.75 24.22 -2.12
CA ASN A 45 -37.60 25.67 -2.08
C ASN A 45 -38.47 26.42 -3.11
N SER A 46 -38.91 25.78 -4.20
CA SER A 46 -39.81 26.44 -5.16
C SER A 46 -41.19 26.68 -4.56
N ASP A 47 -41.61 25.82 -3.62
CA ASP A 47 -42.99 25.74 -3.16
C ASP A 47 -43.15 26.13 -1.67
N TRP A 48 -42.05 26.16 -0.90
CA TRP A 48 -42.04 26.47 0.53
C TRP A 48 -41.15 27.68 0.85
N THR A 49 -41.78 28.78 1.25
CA THR A 49 -41.10 30.05 1.59
C THR A 49 -41.39 30.51 3.01
N GLY A 50 -40.50 31.33 3.59
CA GLY A 50 -40.63 31.91 4.93
C GLY A 50 -39.50 31.49 5.89
N THR A 51 -39.49 32.05 7.10
CA THR A 51 -38.37 31.92 8.06
C THR A 51 -38.02 30.47 8.44
N ALA A 52 -39.02 29.58 8.50
CA ALA A 52 -38.78 28.15 8.77
C ALA A 52 -38.10 27.46 7.58
N ALA A 53 -38.46 27.83 6.35
CA ALA A 53 -37.81 27.33 5.14
C ALA A 53 -36.35 27.82 5.09
N ASP A 54 -36.09 29.10 5.37
CA ASP A 54 -34.73 29.66 5.41
C ASP A 54 -33.83 28.95 6.43
N ALA A 55 -34.36 28.65 7.62
CA ALA A 55 -33.63 27.92 8.66
C ALA A 55 -33.31 26.47 8.22
N ALA A 56 -34.29 25.77 7.63
CA ALA A 56 -34.09 24.42 7.11
C ALA A 56 -33.08 24.39 5.95
N GLN A 57 -33.11 25.39 5.07
CA GLN A 57 -32.14 25.53 3.97
C GLN A 57 -30.72 25.79 4.49
N LYS A 58 -30.57 26.61 5.54
CA LYS A 58 -29.28 26.84 6.18
C LYS A 58 -28.74 25.53 6.79
N GLN A 59 -29.56 24.82 7.55
CA GLN A 59 -29.18 23.55 8.16
C GLN A 59 -28.85 22.48 7.12
N GLY A 60 -29.59 22.43 6.01
CA GLY A 60 -29.32 21.51 4.89
C GLY A 60 -27.96 21.78 4.24
N ARG A 61 -27.58 23.05 4.04
CA ARG A 61 -26.26 23.43 3.51
C ARG A 61 -25.13 22.99 4.44
N GLU A 62 -25.25 23.24 5.74
CA GLU A 62 -24.27 22.81 6.75
C GLU A 62 -24.11 21.27 6.73
N MET A 63 -25.23 20.52 6.63
CA MET A 63 -25.17 19.06 6.49
C MET A 63 -24.44 18.61 5.20
N PHE A 64 -24.59 19.34 4.09
CA PHE A 64 -23.89 19.03 2.84
C PHE A 64 -22.41 19.33 2.90
N GLU A 65 -21.99 20.34 3.68
CA GLU A 65 -20.57 20.63 3.92
C GLU A 65 -19.89 19.45 4.62
N ASP A 66 -20.51 18.91 5.68
CA ASP A 66 -20.00 17.73 6.39
C ASP A 66 -19.91 16.49 5.49
N GLN A 67 -20.94 16.23 4.68
CA GLN A 67 -20.93 15.10 3.73
C GLN A 67 -19.88 15.28 2.62
N THR A 68 -19.69 16.51 2.16
CA THR A 68 -18.66 16.87 1.17
C THR A 68 -17.27 16.64 1.73
N ALA A 69 -17.01 17.10 2.97
CA ALA A 69 -15.76 16.86 3.66
C ALA A 69 -15.49 15.36 3.84
N TYR A 70 -16.50 14.59 4.26
CA TYR A 70 -16.37 13.14 4.38
C TYR A 70 -16.04 12.44 3.05
N ARG A 71 -16.73 12.82 1.96
CA ARG A 71 -16.44 12.33 0.61
C ARG A 71 -14.99 12.62 0.20
N ASP A 72 -14.54 13.84 0.43
CA ASP A 72 -13.20 14.27 0.01
C ASP A 72 -12.13 13.49 0.78
N LYS A 73 -12.36 13.19 2.07
CA LYS A 73 -11.47 12.34 2.87
C LYS A 73 -11.41 10.90 2.37
N LEU A 74 -12.51 10.33 1.87
CA LEU A 74 -12.50 9.03 1.22
C LEU A 74 -11.64 9.03 -0.06
N TYR A 75 -11.65 10.11 -0.85
CA TYR A 75 -10.74 10.26 -1.98
C TYR A 75 -9.29 10.44 -1.54
N GLU A 76 -9.04 11.21 -0.48
CA GLU A 76 -7.70 11.42 0.07
C GLU A 76 -7.06 10.12 0.56
N VAL A 77 -7.80 9.27 1.28
CA VAL A 77 -7.27 7.98 1.76
C VAL A 77 -7.12 6.95 0.64
N ALA A 78 -7.95 7.02 -0.40
CA ALA A 78 -7.85 6.12 -1.53
C ALA A 78 -6.52 6.25 -2.28
N LYS A 79 -5.94 7.46 -2.35
CA LYS A 79 -4.69 7.72 -3.06
C LYS A 79 -3.48 6.97 -2.48
N PRO A 80 -3.10 7.12 -1.20
CA PRO A 80 -1.97 6.39 -0.62
C PRO A 80 -2.22 4.88 -0.56
N LEU A 81 -3.47 4.43 -0.41
CA LEU A 81 -3.82 3.00 -0.53
C LEU A 81 -3.49 2.44 -1.93
N ALA A 82 -3.84 3.17 -2.99
CA ALA A 82 -3.53 2.76 -4.35
C ALA A 82 -2.03 2.75 -4.63
N THR A 83 -1.34 3.87 -4.34
CA THR A 83 0.10 4.00 -4.61
C THR A 83 0.90 3.01 -3.78
N GLY A 84 0.65 2.93 -2.47
CA GLY A 84 1.35 2.00 -1.59
C GLY A 84 1.08 0.54 -1.92
N GLY A 85 -0.17 0.17 -2.23
CA GLY A 85 -0.51 -1.18 -2.69
C GLY A 85 0.24 -1.57 -3.96
N LYS A 86 0.34 -0.66 -4.94
CA LYS A 86 1.10 -0.90 -6.17
C LYS A 86 2.59 -1.09 -5.88
N ASP A 87 3.21 -0.14 -5.17
CA ASP A 87 4.65 -0.15 -4.90
C ASP A 87 5.05 -1.41 -4.11
N LEU A 88 4.26 -1.77 -3.09
CA LEU A 88 4.51 -2.98 -2.28
C LEU A 88 4.33 -4.27 -3.09
N THR A 89 3.33 -4.34 -3.98
CA THR A 89 3.12 -5.50 -4.86
C THR A 89 4.31 -5.70 -5.79
N GLU A 90 4.81 -4.62 -6.38
CA GLU A 90 5.96 -4.64 -7.28
C GLU A 90 7.24 -5.08 -6.56
N ILE A 91 7.53 -4.50 -5.39
CA ILE A 91 8.70 -4.86 -4.59
C ILE A 91 8.61 -6.32 -4.11
N ARG A 92 7.44 -6.76 -3.66
CA ARG A 92 7.19 -8.16 -3.28
C ARG A 92 7.48 -9.12 -4.42
N GLY A 93 6.98 -8.83 -5.63
CA GLY A 93 7.22 -9.65 -6.82
C GLY A 93 8.70 -9.69 -7.20
N SER A 94 9.38 -8.55 -7.12
CA SER A 94 10.82 -8.43 -7.36
C SER A 94 11.66 -9.23 -6.35
N LEU A 95 11.31 -9.16 -5.06
CA LEU A 95 11.93 -9.99 -4.01
C LEU A 95 11.72 -11.47 -4.27
N LYS A 96 10.47 -11.88 -4.55
CA LYS A 96 10.16 -13.27 -4.84
C LYS A 96 11.00 -13.79 -6.01
N THR A 97 11.06 -13.04 -7.10
CA THR A 97 11.86 -13.41 -8.28
C THR A 97 13.34 -13.56 -7.95
N ALA A 98 13.89 -12.65 -7.15
CA ALA A 98 15.29 -12.70 -6.74
C ALA A 98 15.60 -13.91 -5.83
N VAL A 99 14.70 -14.23 -4.91
CA VAL A 99 14.81 -15.41 -4.03
C VAL A 99 14.69 -16.69 -4.86
N ASP A 100 13.66 -16.82 -5.69
CA ASP A 100 13.45 -17.99 -6.55
C ASP A 100 14.69 -18.24 -7.46
N SER A 101 15.26 -17.17 -8.03
CA SER A 101 16.47 -17.28 -8.87
C SER A 101 17.72 -17.63 -8.08
N ALA A 102 17.80 -17.22 -6.81
CA ALA A 102 18.93 -17.54 -5.95
C ALA A 102 18.88 -19.02 -5.50
N GLU A 103 17.69 -19.54 -5.21
CA GLU A 103 17.50 -20.92 -4.73
C GLU A 103 17.99 -22.00 -5.70
N ASP A 104 18.18 -21.69 -6.98
CA ASP A 104 18.78 -22.60 -7.97
C ASP A 104 20.21 -23.04 -7.60
N LEU A 105 20.98 -22.17 -6.95
CA LEU A 105 22.40 -22.38 -6.66
C LEU A 105 22.78 -22.13 -5.20
N TRP A 106 21.95 -21.37 -4.49
CA TRP A 106 22.20 -20.86 -3.15
C TRP A 106 21.12 -21.32 -2.18
N ASP A 107 21.47 -21.48 -0.92
CA ASP A 107 20.51 -21.64 0.17
C ASP A 107 20.19 -20.22 0.70
N VAL A 108 18.92 -19.80 0.65
CA VAL A 108 18.47 -18.48 1.13
C VAL A 108 17.75 -18.64 2.47
N ALA A 109 18.23 -17.93 3.49
CA ALA A 109 17.59 -17.90 4.80
C ALA A 109 16.54 -16.78 4.89
N ASP A 110 15.63 -16.90 5.85
CA ASP A 110 14.48 -15.99 5.98
C ASP A 110 14.87 -14.54 6.31
N ASN A 111 16.04 -14.33 6.93
CA ASN A 111 16.61 -13.01 7.17
C ASN A 111 17.32 -12.41 5.93
N GLY A 112 17.25 -13.07 4.78
CA GLY A 112 17.92 -12.69 3.54
C GLY A 112 19.41 -13.05 3.48
N SER A 113 19.96 -13.77 4.46
CA SER A 113 21.32 -14.31 4.36
C SER A 113 21.39 -15.41 3.31
N VAL A 114 22.49 -15.43 2.55
CA VAL A 114 22.67 -16.39 1.46
C VAL A 114 23.89 -17.25 1.73
N THR A 115 23.76 -18.57 1.64
CA THR A 115 24.89 -19.51 1.72
C THR A 115 25.01 -20.35 0.46
N PRO A 116 26.20 -20.84 0.12
CA PRO A 116 26.34 -21.69 -1.06
C PRO A 116 25.53 -22.99 -0.92
N GLY A 117 24.76 -23.33 -1.95
CA GLY A 117 24.05 -24.61 -2.03
C GLY A 117 25.01 -25.79 -2.17
N PHE A 118 24.49 -27.01 -2.22
CA PHE A 118 25.30 -28.24 -2.22
C PHE A 118 26.40 -28.25 -3.30
N TRP A 119 26.05 -27.93 -4.55
CA TRP A 119 27.00 -27.94 -5.67
C TRP A 119 28.06 -26.85 -5.55
N LEU A 120 27.68 -25.64 -5.13
CA LEU A 120 28.64 -24.56 -4.91
C LEU A 120 29.59 -24.86 -3.75
N ARG A 121 29.11 -25.48 -2.66
CA ARG A 121 29.98 -25.95 -1.56
C ARG A 121 31.01 -26.96 -2.06
N ARG A 122 30.59 -27.91 -2.90
CA ARG A 122 31.50 -28.89 -3.51
C ARG A 122 32.54 -28.22 -4.40
N LEU A 123 32.14 -27.24 -5.22
CA LEU A 123 33.06 -26.50 -6.08
C LEU A 123 34.05 -25.64 -5.29
N ALA A 124 33.58 -24.95 -4.24
CA ALA A 124 34.41 -24.14 -3.36
C ALA A 124 35.51 -24.95 -2.66
N ALA A 125 35.24 -26.22 -2.33
CA ALA A 125 36.21 -27.10 -1.69
C ALA A 125 37.40 -27.50 -2.59
N MET A 126 37.29 -27.34 -3.92
CA MET A 126 38.35 -27.76 -4.84
C MET A 126 39.50 -26.75 -4.94
N SER A 127 39.25 -25.46 -4.70
CA SER A 127 40.28 -24.42 -4.81
C SER A 127 39.90 -23.16 -4.03
N LYS A 128 40.88 -22.54 -3.38
CA LYS A 128 40.71 -21.25 -2.67
C LYS A 128 40.26 -20.12 -3.60
N VAL A 129 40.73 -20.12 -4.85
CA VAL A 129 40.33 -19.09 -5.83
C VAL A 129 38.85 -19.25 -6.18
N THR A 130 38.40 -20.49 -6.42
CA THR A 130 36.99 -20.79 -6.67
C THR A 130 36.11 -20.43 -5.47
N ALA A 131 36.57 -20.72 -4.25
CA ALA A 131 35.87 -20.30 -3.03
C ALA A 131 35.71 -18.77 -2.94
N MET A 132 36.77 -18.00 -3.25
CA MET A 132 36.70 -16.53 -3.26
C MET A 132 35.73 -15.99 -4.34
N VAL A 133 35.72 -16.59 -5.53
CA VAL A 133 34.78 -16.20 -6.59
C VAL A 133 33.33 -16.47 -6.18
N ILE A 134 33.06 -17.64 -5.57
CA ILE A 134 31.74 -17.98 -5.06
C ILE A 134 31.34 -17.00 -3.96
N GLU A 135 32.23 -16.70 -3.01
CA GLU A 135 31.95 -15.75 -1.93
C GLU A 135 31.63 -14.35 -2.45
N SER A 136 32.36 -13.86 -3.46
CA SER A 136 32.07 -12.58 -4.11
C SER A 136 30.66 -12.54 -4.70
N LYS A 137 30.26 -13.61 -5.41
CA LYS A 137 28.89 -13.73 -5.96
C LYS A 137 27.83 -13.81 -4.87
N ARG A 138 28.09 -14.56 -3.80
CA ARG A 138 27.21 -14.70 -2.63
C ARG A 138 26.86 -13.33 -2.04
N ILE A 139 27.87 -12.48 -1.86
CA ILE A 139 27.70 -11.11 -1.32
C ILE A 139 26.77 -10.30 -2.22
N THR A 140 26.92 -10.36 -3.55
CA THR A 140 26.03 -9.63 -4.46
C THR A 140 24.58 -10.09 -4.35
N VAL A 141 24.34 -11.40 -4.31
CA VAL A 141 22.99 -11.97 -4.18
C VAL A 141 22.36 -11.61 -2.83
N GLU A 142 23.12 -11.75 -1.73
CA GLU A 142 22.67 -11.37 -0.40
C GLU A 142 22.33 -9.88 -0.30
N CYS A 143 23.18 -9.01 -0.85
CA CYS A 143 22.93 -7.57 -0.87
C CYS A 143 21.66 -7.21 -1.66
N ASP A 144 21.41 -7.86 -2.80
CA ASP A 144 20.20 -7.60 -3.59
C ASP A 144 18.92 -7.99 -2.82
N ILE A 145 18.90 -9.18 -2.21
CA ILE A 145 17.76 -9.64 -1.41
C ILE A 145 17.52 -8.72 -0.21
N LYS A 146 18.58 -8.38 0.54
CA LYS A 146 18.48 -7.49 1.70
C LYS A 146 18.05 -6.07 1.32
N LEU A 147 18.50 -5.57 0.17
CA LEU A 147 18.05 -4.27 -0.35
C LEU A 147 16.55 -4.28 -0.64
N LYS A 148 16.03 -5.33 -1.30
CA LYS A 148 14.61 -5.46 -1.59
C LYS A 148 13.76 -5.57 -0.32
N LEU A 149 14.22 -6.30 0.70
CA LEU A 149 13.58 -6.33 2.02
C LEU A 149 13.51 -4.93 2.65
N ALA A 150 14.62 -4.18 2.62
CA ALA A 150 14.67 -2.81 3.15
C ALA A 150 13.78 -1.84 2.36
N GLN A 151 13.72 -1.99 1.03
CA GLN A 151 12.82 -1.21 0.17
C GLN A 151 11.35 -1.47 0.52
N PHE A 152 10.99 -2.74 0.75
CA PHE A 152 9.63 -3.09 1.16
C PHE A 152 9.28 -2.47 2.53
N GLU A 153 10.16 -2.62 3.52
CA GLU A 153 9.97 -2.03 4.86
C GLU A 153 9.80 -0.50 4.79
N ALA A 154 10.62 0.18 3.98
CA ALA A 154 10.52 1.62 3.78
C ALA A 154 9.20 2.01 3.09
N ALA A 155 8.79 1.29 2.06
CA ALA A 155 7.54 1.52 1.34
C ALA A 155 6.31 1.29 2.23
N ASP A 156 6.33 0.24 3.07
CA ASP A 156 5.25 -0.09 3.99
C ASP A 156 5.07 1.02 5.04
N ARG A 157 6.17 1.42 5.70
CA ARG A 157 6.15 2.51 6.68
C ARG A 157 5.68 3.84 6.09
N ASN A 158 6.15 4.17 4.89
CA ASN A 158 5.72 5.39 4.20
C ASN A 158 4.22 5.33 3.84
N THR A 159 3.74 4.18 3.38
CA THR A 159 2.31 3.97 3.08
C THR A 159 1.46 4.12 4.35
N ALA A 160 1.85 3.45 5.43
CA ALA A 160 1.19 3.54 6.72
C ALA A 160 1.17 4.98 7.26
N TYR A 161 2.28 5.72 7.12
CA TYR A 161 2.35 7.13 7.51
C TYR A 161 1.38 7.99 6.69
N LYS A 162 1.35 7.85 5.37
CA LYS A 162 0.43 8.62 4.50
C LYS A 162 -1.03 8.34 4.83
N ILE A 163 -1.39 7.08 5.11
CA ILE A 163 -2.75 6.71 5.52
C ILE A 163 -3.10 7.34 6.87
N ARG A 164 -2.22 7.23 7.87
CA ARG A 164 -2.45 7.83 9.20
C ARG A 164 -2.56 9.35 9.15
N LYS A 165 -1.76 10.01 8.30
CA LYS A 165 -1.81 11.45 8.11
C LYS A 165 -3.22 11.91 7.68
N VAL A 166 -3.83 11.22 6.72
CA VAL A 166 -5.22 11.50 6.32
C VAL A 166 -6.18 11.31 7.50
N GLY A 167 -5.92 10.32 8.36
CA GLY A 167 -6.70 10.07 9.57
C GLY A 167 -6.53 11.13 10.67
N TRP A 168 -5.34 11.69 10.85
CA TRP A 168 -5.10 12.79 11.81
C TRP A 168 -5.80 14.07 11.39
N ASP A 169 -5.91 14.32 10.09
CA ASP A 169 -6.67 15.44 9.56
C ASP A 169 -8.21 15.29 9.79
N LEU A 170 -8.67 14.23 10.49
CA LEU A 170 -10.06 14.00 10.89
C LEU A 170 -10.35 14.33 12.37
N THR A 171 -9.31 14.50 13.21
CA THR A 171 -9.42 14.79 14.66
C THR A 171 -8.95 16.20 14.98
#